data_AF-A0A0P1IG16-F1
#
_entry.id   AF-A0A0P1IG16-F1
#
_cell.length_a   1.000
_cell.length_b   1.000
_cell.length_c   1.000
_cell.angle_alpha   90.00
_cell.angle_beta   90.00
_cell.angle_gamma   90.00
#
_symmetry.space_group_name_H-M   'P 1'
#
loop_
_entity.id
_entity.type
_entity.pdbx_description
1 polymer ?
#
loop_
_entity_poly.entity_id
_entity_poly.type
_entity_poly.pdbx_seq_one_letter_code
_entity_poly.pdbx_strand_id
1 'polypeptide(L)'
;MVLRSFFAQDSASLIATFVPAGGDANDIVVGGSIINNSDTPNGTIFEFSGGFGTTVTLDDTSGSPDVFNDDQETGHVITDGGGIVANGTQVESESIITVQALDINGNPTGPEIEIYVFSQNGVTQDV
;
A
#
# COMPACT_ATOMS: atom_id res chain seq x y z
N MET A 1 7.35 -5.89 21.92
CA MET A 1 7.03 -4.45 21.99
C MET A 1 8.24 -3.69 21.54
N VAL A 2 8.24 -3.29 20.28
CA VAL A 2 9.27 -2.48 19.63
C VAL A 2 8.55 -1.42 18.81
N LEU A 3 8.89 -0.14 19.00
CA LEU A 3 8.35 0.91 18.14
C LEU A 3 9.06 0.87 16.79
N ARG A 4 8.27 0.91 15.72
CA ARG A 4 8.77 0.95 14.35
C ARG A 4 8.18 2.12 13.61
N SER A 5 9.04 2.80 12.87
CA SER A 5 8.63 3.91 12.02
C SER A 5 8.94 3.62 10.57
N PHE A 6 8.01 3.93 9.69
CA PHE A 6 8.18 3.82 8.24
C PHE A 6 7.54 5.04 7.57
N PHE A 7 7.97 5.32 6.36
CA PHE A 7 7.36 6.36 5.56
C PHE A 7 6.14 5.77 4.84
N ALA A 8 4.99 6.43 4.99
CA ALA A 8 3.74 6.03 4.35
C ALA A 8 3.16 7.22 3.58
N GLN A 9 2.40 6.92 2.54
CA GLN A 9 1.67 7.89 1.74
C GLN A 9 0.20 7.48 1.67
N ASP A 10 -0.67 8.47 1.50
CA ASP A 10 -2.08 8.22 1.21
C ASP A 10 -2.22 7.45 -0.12
N SER A 11 -3.11 6.46 -0.18
CA SER A 11 -3.30 5.65 -1.40
C SER A 11 -3.75 6.49 -2.59
N ALA A 12 -4.42 7.61 -2.37
CA ALA A 12 -4.82 8.55 -3.41
C ALA A 12 -3.64 9.23 -4.10
N SER A 13 -2.41 9.07 -3.60
CA SER A 13 -1.20 9.63 -4.23
C SER A 13 -0.84 9.01 -5.59
N LEU A 14 -1.31 7.78 -5.83
CA LEU A 14 -1.12 7.06 -7.09
C LEU A 14 -2.50 6.71 -7.66
N ILE A 15 -2.80 7.27 -8.83
CA ILE A 15 -4.07 7.07 -9.52
C ILE A 15 -3.83 6.27 -10.79
N ALA A 16 -4.60 5.20 -10.98
CA ALA A 16 -4.50 4.38 -12.18
C ALA A 16 -4.95 5.17 -13.41
N THR A 17 -4.09 5.27 -14.42
CA THR A 17 -4.40 5.89 -15.72
C THR A 17 -4.63 4.85 -16.81
N PHE A 18 -4.15 3.63 -16.59
CA PHE A 18 -4.41 2.48 -17.44
C PHE A 18 -4.48 1.21 -16.59
N VAL A 19 -5.49 0.38 -16.85
CA VAL A 19 -5.64 -0.96 -16.27
C VAL A 19 -5.82 -1.95 -17.43
N PRO A 20 -4.97 -2.99 -17.53
CA PRO A 20 -5.10 -4.04 -18.54
C PRO A 20 -6.49 -4.71 -18.55
N ALA A 21 -6.96 -5.09 -19.74
CA ALA A 21 -8.18 -5.89 -19.87
C ALA A 21 -7.93 -7.32 -19.35
N GLY A 22 -8.85 -7.82 -18.51
CA GLY A 22 -8.74 -9.14 -17.88
C GLY A 22 -8.87 -9.15 -16.36
N GLY A 23 -9.06 -7.98 -15.75
CA GLY A 23 -9.40 -7.86 -14.35
C GLY A 23 -10.82 -8.34 -14.00
N ASP A 24 -11.05 -8.73 -12.74
CA ASP A 24 -12.37 -9.05 -12.22
C ASP A 24 -13.16 -7.76 -11.91
N ALA A 25 -14.43 -7.87 -11.51
CA ALA A 25 -15.37 -6.76 -11.25
C ALA A 25 -14.99 -5.84 -10.06
N ASN A 26 -13.81 -6.06 -9.53
CA ASN A 26 -13.38 -5.90 -8.16
C ASN A 26 -11.96 -5.28 -8.14
N ASP A 27 -11.22 -5.52 -9.21
CA ASP A 27 -10.00 -4.82 -9.59
C ASP A 27 -10.15 -3.29 -9.58
N ILE A 28 -9.00 -2.66 -9.36
CA ILE A 28 -8.82 -1.24 -9.58
C ILE A 28 -9.31 -0.82 -10.97
N VAL A 29 -9.96 0.35 -11.04
CA VAL A 29 -10.40 0.96 -12.30
C VAL A 29 -9.58 2.20 -12.62
N VAL A 30 -9.55 2.61 -13.90
CA VAL A 30 -8.95 3.89 -14.29
C VAL A 30 -9.62 5.04 -13.53
N GLY A 31 -8.80 5.91 -12.92
CA GLY A 31 -9.21 6.97 -12.01
C GLY A 31 -9.29 6.55 -10.54
N GLY A 32 -9.16 5.25 -10.24
CA GLY A 32 -9.08 4.72 -8.87
C GLY A 32 -7.67 4.88 -8.27
N SER A 33 -7.62 4.96 -6.94
CA SER A 33 -6.37 4.88 -6.16
C SER A 33 -5.91 3.44 -6.01
N ILE A 34 -4.63 3.24 -5.65
CA ILE A 34 -4.14 1.92 -5.22
C ILE A 34 -5.09 1.35 -4.16
N ILE A 35 -5.50 0.10 -4.37
CA ILE A 35 -6.36 -0.64 -3.45
C ILE A 35 -5.53 -1.64 -2.66
N ASN A 36 -5.98 -1.90 -1.43
CA ASN A 36 -5.41 -2.93 -0.58
C ASN A 36 -6.07 -4.28 -0.90
N ASN A 37 -5.81 -4.77 -2.10
CA ASN A 37 -6.19 -6.09 -2.54
C ASN A 37 -5.15 -6.55 -3.57
N SER A 38 -4.77 -7.84 -3.53
CA SER A 38 -3.83 -8.47 -4.47
C SER A 38 -4.31 -8.42 -5.93
N ASP A 39 -5.49 -7.85 -6.19
CA ASP A 39 -6.17 -7.67 -7.46
C ASP A 39 -5.81 -6.35 -8.18
N THR A 40 -4.56 -5.89 -8.05
CA THR A 40 -4.02 -4.88 -8.97
C THR A 40 -3.41 -5.60 -10.18
N PRO A 41 -3.98 -5.48 -11.39
CA PRO A 41 -3.47 -6.22 -12.54
C PRO A 41 -2.05 -5.85 -12.92
N ASN A 42 -1.23 -6.85 -13.25
CA ASN A 42 0.11 -6.66 -13.79
C ASN A 42 0.05 -5.85 -15.09
N GLY A 43 0.79 -4.74 -15.13
CA GLY A 43 0.77 -3.79 -16.25
C GLY A 43 -0.17 -2.59 -16.04
N THR A 44 -0.79 -2.46 -14.87
CA THR A 44 -1.46 -1.22 -14.47
C THR A 44 -0.44 -0.07 -14.45
N ILE A 45 -0.82 1.06 -15.05
CA ILE A 45 0.00 2.28 -15.07
C ILE A 45 -0.64 3.28 -14.12
N PHE A 46 0.18 3.81 -13.22
CA PHE A 46 -0.20 4.84 -12.27
C PHE A 46 0.42 6.17 -12.66
N GLU A 47 -0.29 7.25 -12.40
CA GLU A 47 0.25 8.60 -12.37
C GLU A 47 0.26 9.11 -10.93
N PHE A 48 1.35 9.80 -10.58
CA PHE A 48 1.43 10.50 -9.30
C PHE A 48 0.50 11.70 -9.32
N SER A 49 -0.58 11.65 -8.55
CA SER A 49 -1.63 12.67 -8.52
C SER A 49 -1.35 13.79 -7.51
N GLY A 50 -0.36 13.58 -6.62
CA GLY A 50 -0.06 14.45 -5.49
C GLY A 50 -0.13 13.68 -4.17
N GLY A 51 -0.30 14.37 -3.05
CA GLY A 51 -0.45 13.74 -1.73
C GLY A 51 0.68 14.05 -0.76
N PHE A 52 0.40 13.84 0.52
CA PHE A 52 1.34 14.04 1.62
C PHE A 52 1.83 12.69 2.12
N GLY A 53 3.14 12.49 2.08
CA GLY A 53 3.76 11.38 2.78
C GLY A 53 4.21 11.81 4.18
N THR A 54 4.11 10.90 5.13
CA THR A 54 4.48 11.16 6.53
C THR A 54 5.15 9.93 7.12
N THR A 55 5.85 10.13 8.23
CA THR A 55 6.33 9.01 9.03
C THR A 55 5.18 8.50 9.89
N VAL A 56 4.88 7.22 9.75
CA VAL A 56 3.94 6.48 10.60
C VAL A 56 4.74 5.62 11.56
N THR A 57 4.31 5.57 12.82
CA THR A 57 4.91 4.73 13.86
C THR A 57 3.89 3.76 14.42
N LEU A 58 4.28 2.50 14.56
CA LEU A 58 3.50 1.47 15.20
C LEU A 58 4.25 0.82 16.36
N ASP A 59 3.47 0.22 17.25
CA ASP A 59 3.95 -0.73 18.25
C ASP A 59 3.86 -2.15 17.68
N ASP A 60 5.02 -2.78 17.55
CA ASP A 60 5.17 -4.16 17.10
C ASP A 60 5.32 -5.09 18.30
N THR A 61 4.31 -5.95 18.46
CA THR A 61 4.27 -7.03 19.44
C THR A 61 4.34 -8.40 18.78
N SER A 62 4.52 -8.46 17.45
CA SER A 62 4.71 -9.71 16.72
C SER A 62 5.95 -10.46 17.20
N GLY A 63 5.90 -11.79 17.08
CA GLY A 63 7.02 -12.65 17.46
C GLY A 63 8.21 -12.58 16.51
N SER A 64 8.07 -11.90 15.36
CA SER A 64 9.09 -11.80 14.32
C SER A 64 9.35 -10.33 13.98
N PRO A 65 10.40 -9.73 14.57
CA PRO A 65 10.64 -8.30 14.44
C PRO A 65 11.05 -7.85 13.03
N ASP A 66 11.36 -8.74 12.11
CA ASP A 66 11.80 -8.36 10.76
C ASP A 66 10.73 -8.63 9.69
N VAL A 67 9.52 -9.03 10.11
CA VAL A 67 8.42 -9.37 9.20
C VAL A 67 7.18 -8.60 9.61
N PHE A 68 6.63 -7.83 8.68
CA PHE A 68 5.30 -7.26 8.80
C PHE A 68 4.32 -8.31 8.30
N ASN A 69 3.65 -9.00 9.23
CA ASN A 69 2.89 -10.20 8.87
C ASN A 69 1.51 -9.81 8.34
N ASP A 70 1.04 -10.61 7.40
CA ASP A 70 -0.36 -10.77 7.04
C ASP A 70 -1.09 -11.59 8.13
N ASP A 71 -2.42 -11.50 8.22
CA ASP A 71 -3.30 -12.17 9.18
C ASP A 71 -2.95 -11.95 10.67
N GLN A 72 -2.21 -10.89 11.00
CA GLN A 72 -1.71 -10.64 12.34
C GLN A 72 -1.81 -9.18 12.79
N GLU A 73 -2.88 -8.50 12.37
CA GLU A 73 -3.19 -7.10 12.69
C GLU A 73 -3.02 -6.70 14.17
N THR A 74 -3.43 -7.56 15.12
CA THR A 74 -3.34 -7.28 16.57
C THR A 74 -1.88 -7.13 17.05
N GLY A 75 -0.93 -7.63 16.26
CA GLY A 75 0.51 -7.52 16.53
C GLY A 75 1.11 -6.17 16.16
N HIS A 76 0.38 -5.33 15.42
CA HIS A 76 0.89 -4.12 14.78
C HIS A 76 -0.11 -2.96 14.96
N VAL A 77 0.12 -2.13 15.98
CA VAL A 77 -0.84 -1.07 16.36
C VAL A 77 -0.24 0.31 16.16
N ILE A 78 -0.88 1.16 15.36
CA ILE A 78 -0.41 2.53 15.13
C ILE A 78 -0.38 3.32 16.44
N THR A 79 0.78 3.89 16.76
CA THR A 79 0.99 4.77 17.92
C THR A 79 1.10 6.24 17.52
N ASP A 80 1.56 6.50 16.29
CA ASP A 80 1.52 7.81 15.65
C ASP A 80 1.28 7.63 14.14
N GLY A 81 0.06 7.90 13.69
CA GLY A 81 -0.29 7.78 12.27
C GLY A 81 0.05 8.99 11.42
N GLY A 82 0.76 9.98 11.95
CA GLY A 82 1.27 11.13 11.19
C GLY A 82 0.19 11.97 10.50
N GLY A 83 -1.07 11.83 10.92
CA GLY A 83 -2.25 12.51 10.37
C GLY A 83 -2.95 11.80 9.20
N ILE A 84 -2.41 10.67 8.71
CA ILE A 84 -3.01 9.89 7.61
C ILE A 84 -3.71 8.61 8.09
N VAL A 85 -3.33 8.12 9.28
CA VAL A 85 -3.99 6.99 9.95
C VAL A 85 -4.27 7.38 11.41
N ALA A 86 -5.35 6.87 12.00
CA ALA A 86 -5.66 7.12 13.40
C ALA A 86 -4.75 6.32 14.34
N ASN A 87 -4.42 6.88 15.50
CA ASN A 87 -3.73 6.13 16.55
C ASN A 87 -4.66 5.05 17.11
N GLY A 88 -4.10 3.88 17.41
CA GLY A 88 -4.84 2.69 17.85
C GLY A 88 -5.35 1.82 16.70
N THR A 89 -5.24 2.27 15.45
CA THR A 89 -5.56 1.44 14.28
C THR A 89 -4.63 0.22 14.24
N GLN A 90 -5.22 -0.96 14.05
CA GLN A 90 -4.47 -2.20 13.80
C GLN A 90 -4.20 -2.29 12.30
N VAL A 91 -3.01 -2.76 11.91
CA VAL A 91 -2.61 -2.85 10.51
C VAL A 91 -1.89 -4.16 10.22
N GLU A 92 -2.02 -4.66 9.00
CA GLU A 92 -1.26 -5.82 8.51
C GLU A 92 -0.85 -5.59 7.07
N SER A 93 0.20 -6.26 6.60
CA SER A 93 0.70 -6.09 5.23
C SER A 93 -0.02 -7.08 4.32
N GLU A 94 -0.90 -6.58 3.46
CA GLU A 94 -1.75 -7.40 2.59
C GLU A 94 -1.10 -7.66 1.23
N SER A 95 -0.38 -6.65 0.71
CA SER A 95 0.06 -6.69 -0.68
C SER A 95 1.39 -5.98 -0.88
N ILE A 96 2.16 -6.49 -1.83
CA ILE A 96 3.39 -5.89 -2.32
C ILE A 96 3.18 -5.58 -3.80
N ILE A 97 3.25 -4.30 -4.16
CA ILE A 97 3.18 -3.85 -5.55
C ILE A 97 4.58 -3.38 -5.94
N THR A 98 5.15 -4.02 -6.96
CA THR A 98 6.40 -3.56 -7.58
C THR A 98 6.09 -2.61 -8.72
N VAL A 99 6.61 -1.39 -8.66
CA VAL A 99 6.46 -0.40 -9.73
C VAL A 99 7.81 0.07 -10.27
N GLN A 100 7.81 0.46 -11.55
CA GLN A 100 8.96 1.03 -12.22
C GLN A 100 8.53 2.25 -13.04
N ALA A 101 9.38 3.27 -13.11
CA ALA A 101 9.07 4.45 -13.91
C ALA A 101 9.03 4.08 -15.39
N LEU A 102 8.17 4.73 -16.16
CA LEU A 102 8.10 4.58 -17.62
C LEU A 102 8.67 5.83 -18.30
N ASP A 103 9.41 5.64 -19.40
CA ASP A 103 9.85 6.73 -20.27
C ASP A 103 8.71 7.25 -21.17
N ILE A 104 9.00 8.25 -22.01
CA ILE A 104 8.01 8.85 -22.91
C ILE A 104 7.42 7.86 -23.93
N ASN A 105 8.10 6.74 -24.18
CA ASN A 105 7.67 5.68 -25.08
C ASN A 105 6.98 4.52 -24.34
N GLY A 106 6.81 4.62 -23.02
CA GLY A 106 6.25 3.57 -22.19
C GLY A 106 7.22 2.44 -21.84
N ASN A 107 8.52 2.60 -22.05
CA ASN A 107 9.51 1.60 -21.66
C ASN A 107 9.90 1.78 -20.19
N PRO A 108 10.06 0.69 -19.42
CA PRO A 108 10.52 0.81 -18.04
C PRO A 108 11.94 1.39 -17.95
N THR A 109 12.15 2.23 -16.94
CA THR A 109 13.40 2.94 -16.69
C THR A 109 13.61 3.16 -15.19
N GLY A 110 14.87 3.33 -14.78
CA GLY A 110 15.24 3.51 -13.38
C GLY A 110 15.09 2.23 -12.53
N PRO A 111 15.20 2.36 -11.20
CA PRO A 111 15.03 1.22 -10.30
C PRO A 111 13.55 0.82 -10.18
N GLU A 112 13.33 -0.46 -9.91
CA GLU A 112 12.06 -0.93 -9.34
C GLU A 112 11.97 -0.49 -7.88
N ILE A 113 10.76 -0.14 -7.45
CA ILE A 113 10.44 0.14 -6.05
C ILE A 113 9.29 -0.74 -5.59
N GLU A 114 9.32 -1.14 -4.33
CA GLU A 114 8.26 -1.90 -3.68
C GLU A 114 7.35 -0.95 -2.90
N ILE A 115 6.05 -1.12 -3.08
CA ILE A 115 5.00 -0.45 -2.32
C ILE A 115 4.30 -1.53 -1.50
N TYR A 116 4.44 -1.43 -0.18
CA TYR A 116 3.71 -2.26 0.77
C TYR A 116 2.36 -1.61 1.04
N VAL A 117 1.29 -2.35 0.81
CA VAL A 117 -0.08 -1.89 1.04
C VAL A 117 -0.60 -2.55 2.31
N PHE A 118 -1.15 -1.74 3.21
CA PHE A 118 -1.57 -2.18 4.54
C PHE A 118 -3.10 -2.20 4.64
N SER A 119 -3.63 -3.27 5.24
CA SER A 119 -5.00 -3.35 5.71
C SER A 119 -5.15 -2.53 7.00
N GLN A 120 -6.36 -2.05 7.28
CA GLN A 120 -6.69 -1.38 8.54
C GLN A 120 -7.81 -2.14 9.25
N ASN A 121 -7.56 -2.57 10.48
CA ASN A 121 -8.51 -3.30 11.34
C ASN A 121 -9.10 -4.56 10.67
N GLY A 122 -8.26 -5.31 9.95
CA GLY A 122 -8.65 -6.61 9.39
C GLY A 122 -9.58 -6.47 8.21
N VAL A 123 -9.73 -5.24 7.70
CA VAL A 123 -10.47 -4.94 6.50
C VAL A 123 -9.53 -5.15 5.32
N THR A 124 -9.35 -6.42 4.99
CA THR A 124 -8.85 -6.85 3.69
C THR A 124 -10.03 -6.67 2.74
N GLN A 125 -9.95 -5.74 1.79
CA GLN A 125 -11.04 -5.62 0.82
C GLN A 125 -10.86 -6.71 -0.22
N ASP A 126 -11.47 -7.87 0.05
CA ASP A 126 -11.96 -8.78 -0.98
C ASP A 126 -13.23 -8.12 -1.57
N VAL A 127 -13.06 -7.01 -2.29
CA VAL A 127 -13.86 -6.82 -3.50
C VAL A 127 -12.97 -7.40 -4.55
#